data_AF-A0A0T2QGE6-F1
#
_entry.id   AF-A0A0T2QGE6-F1
#
_cell.length_a   1.000
_cell.length_b   1.000
_cell.length_c   1.000
_cell.angle_alpha   90.00
_cell.angle_beta   90.00
_cell.angle_gamma   90.00
#
_symmetry.space_group_name_H-M   'P 1'
#
loop_
_entity.id
_entity.type
_entity.pdbx_description
1 polymer ?
#
loop_
_entity_poly.entity_id
_entity_poly.type
_entity_poly.pdbx_seq_one_letter_code
_entity_poly.pdbx_strand_id
1 'polypeptide(L)'
;MKRSWIVGGWLIAMVASALPSLWMSLDLADRNPLQIYVDPETGRPTAQLYWQFFRWWLPIAIPVSLLAAACMFLNRPADRP
;
A
#
# COMPACT_ATOMS: atom_id res chain seq x y z
N MET A 1 -21.43 12.16 4.72
CA MET A 1 -20.53 11.47 5.69
C MET A 1 -19.54 12.49 6.24
N LYS A 2 -19.11 12.41 7.52
CA LYS A 2 -18.06 13.31 8.04
C LYS A 2 -16.72 12.95 7.38
N ARG A 3 -15.94 13.95 6.95
CA ARG A 3 -14.63 13.76 6.28
C ARG A 3 -13.66 12.87 7.08
N SER A 4 -13.71 12.94 8.41
CA SER A 4 -12.92 12.08 9.30
C SER A 4 -13.18 10.58 9.12
N TRP A 5 -14.41 10.19 8.79
CA TRP A 5 -14.77 8.80 8.54
C TRP A 5 -14.21 8.29 7.21
N ILE A 6 -14.11 9.16 6.20
CA ILE A 6 -13.50 8.83 4.90
C ILE A 6 -12.00 8.60 5.08
N VAL A 7 -11.33 9.47 5.86
CA VAL A 7 -9.90 9.32 6.18
C VAL A 7 -9.65 8.03 6.98
N GLY A 8 -10.50 7.75 7.99
CA GLY A 8 -10.39 6.52 8.78
C GLY A 8 -10.60 5.25 7.95
N GLY A 9 -11.64 5.22 7.11
CA GLY A 9 -11.90 4.09 6.22
C GLY A 9 -10.80 3.89 5.17
N TRP A 10 -10.27 4.99 4.61
CA TRP A 10 -9.12 4.95 3.70
C TRP A 10 -7.89 4.36 4.38
N LEU A 11 -7.54 4.81 5.60
CA LEU A 11 -6.37 4.31 6.31
C LEU A 11 -6.48 2.80 6.58
N ILE A 12 -7.64 2.33 7.02
CA ILE A 12 -7.89 0.91 7.25
C ILE A 12 -7.76 0.12 5.94
N ALA A 13 -8.34 0.60 4.85
CA ALA A 13 -8.25 -0.05 3.54
C ALA A 13 -6.80 -0.10 3.01
N MET A 14 -6.02 0.96 3.22
CA MET A 14 -4.60 1.00 2.85
C MET A 14 -3.78 -0.02 3.63
N VAL A 15 -3.99 -0.13 4.94
CA VAL A 15 -3.29 -1.12 5.77
C VAL A 15 -3.71 -2.53 5.39
N ALA A 16 -5.01 -2.77 5.25
CA ALA A 16 -5.54 -4.09 4.90
C ALA A 16 -5.03 -4.56 3.52
N SER A 17 -5.00 -3.66 2.53
CA SER A 17 -4.48 -3.98 1.19
C SER A 17 -2.97 -4.23 1.14
N ALA A 18 -2.19 -3.73 2.12
CA ALA A 18 -0.76 -4.00 2.19
C ALA A 18 -0.44 -5.42 2.67
N LEU A 19 -1.33 -6.05 3.46
CA LEU A 19 -1.07 -7.36 4.07
C LEU A 19 -0.81 -8.48 3.03
N PRO A 20 -1.63 -8.65 1.97
CA PRO A 20 -1.36 -9.69 0.96
C PRO A 20 -0.06 -9.43 0.19
N SER A 21 0.24 -8.16 -0.12
CA SER A 21 1.47 -7.79 -0.81
C SER A 21 2.70 -8.05 0.06
N LEU A 22 2.63 -7.74 1.37
CA LEU A 22 3.68 -8.09 2.33
C LEU A 22 3.88 -9.60 2.41
N TRP A 23 2.79 -10.37 2.51
CA TRP A 23 2.86 -11.83 2.58
C TRP A 23 3.56 -12.44 1.36
N MET A 24 3.18 -12.01 0.15
CA MET A 24 3.83 -12.46 -1.08
C MET A 24 5.31 -12.06 -1.15
N SER A 25 5.66 -10.86 -0.67
CA SER A 25 7.05 -10.41 -0.63
C SER A 25 7.88 -11.22 0.37
N LEU A 26 7.31 -11.57 1.52
CA LEU A 26 7.98 -12.41 2.51
C LEU A 26 8.20 -13.84 1.98
N ASP A 27 7.24 -14.41 1.25
CA ASP A 27 7.42 -15.72 0.61
C ASP A 27 8.56 -15.71 -0.43
N LEU A 28 8.71 -14.61 -1.20
CA LEU A 28 9.87 -14.43 -2.09
C LEU A 28 11.19 -14.28 -1.33
N ALA A 29 11.18 -13.58 -0.20
CA ALA A 29 12.36 -13.40 0.64
C ALA A 29 12.83 -14.74 1.25
N ASP A 30 11.90 -15.62 1.61
CA ASP A 30 12.20 -16.93 2.19
C ASP A 30 12.73 -17.92 1.14
N ARG A 31 12.11 -17.96 -0.05
CA ARG A 31 12.55 -18.89 -1.10
C ARG A 31 13.84 -18.46 -1.80
N ASN A 32 14.07 -17.15 -1.90
CA ASN A 32 15.19 -16.40 -2.51
C ASN A 32 16.31 -17.24 -3.19
N PRO A 33 16.01 -17.98 -4.27
CA PRO A 33 16.96 -18.95 -4.84
C PRO A 33 18.10 -18.27 -5.60
N LEU A 34 17.88 -17.04 -6.06
CA LEU A 34 18.84 -16.24 -6.82
C LEU A 34 19.56 -15.19 -5.96
N GLN A 35 19.29 -15.16 -4.65
CA GLN A 35 19.87 -14.16 -3.72
C GLN A 35 19.62 -12.69 -4.13
N ILE A 36 18.57 -12.44 -4.91
CA ILE A 36 18.22 -11.10 -5.42
C ILE A 36 17.28 -10.33 -4.51
N TYR A 37 16.55 -11.01 -3.61
CA TYR A 37 15.52 -10.39 -2.76
C TYR A 37 16.03 -10.06 -1.36
N VAL A 38 16.95 -10.86 -0.84
CA VAL A 38 17.65 -10.64 0.42
C VAL A 38 19.14 -10.81 0.16
N ASP A 39 19.91 -9.84 0.61
CA ASP A 39 21.37 -9.87 0.55
C ASP A 39 21.88 -10.99 1.48
N PRO A 40 22.65 -11.97 0.97
CA PRO A 40 23.15 -13.09 1.75
C PRO A 40 24.19 -12.70 2.80
N GLU A 41 24.92 -11.59 2.61
CA GLU A 41 25.98 -11.16 3.54
C GLU A 41 25.39 -10.38 4.72
N THR A 42 24.39 -9.55 4.46
CA THR A 42 23.83 -8.63 5.46
C THR A 42 22.45 -9.04 5.98
N GLY A 43 21.77 -10.00 5.33
CA GLY A 43 20.41 -10.42 5.65
C GLY A 43 19.36 -9.34 5.36
N ARG A 44 19.73 -8.26 4.66
CA ARG A 44 18.83 -7.11 4.42
C ARG A 44 18.00 -7.31 3.16
N PRO A 45 16.73 -6.87 3.16
CA PRO A 45 15.91 -6.87 1.95
C PRO A 45 16.49 -5.91 0.92
N THR A 46 16.59 -6.37 -0.33
CA THR A 46 17.12 -5.58 -1.44
C THR A 46 16.06 -4.66 -2.04
N ALA A 47 16.48 -3.71 -2.88
CA ALA A 47 15.58 -2.88 -3.68
C ALA A 47 14.57 -3.69 -4.53
N GLN A 48 14.98 -4.88 -4.99
CA GLN A 48 14.14 -5.75 -5.80
C GLN A 48 12.94 -6.27 -5.01
N LEU A 49 13.12 -6.58 -3.72
CA LEU A 49 12.03 -7.04 -2.86
C LEU A 49 10.99 -5.94 -2.62
N TYR A 50 11.46 -4.72 -2.36
CA TYR A 50 10.59 -3.54 -2.26
C TYR A 50 9.83 -3.30 -3.57
N TRP A 51 10.48 -3.47 -4.72
CA TRP A 51 9.81 -3.33 -6.01
C TRP A 51 8.68 -4.35 -6.21
N GLN A 52 8.87 -5.61 -5.80
CA GLN A 52 7.80 -6.61 -5.86
C GLN A 52 6.62 -6.24 -4.94
N PHE A 53 6.92 -5.76 -3.72
CA PHE A 53 5.89 -5.25 -2.83
C PHE A 53 5.06 -4.14 -3.49
N PHE A 54 5.73 -3.11 -4.02
CA PHE A 54 5.04 -2.00 -4.69
C PHE A 54 4.29 -2.45 -5.94
N ARG A 55 4.85 -3.37 -6.72
CA ARG A 55 4.20 -3.94 -7.91
C ARG A 55 2.84 -4.57 -7.58
N TRP A 56 2.72 -5.23 -6.43
CA TRP A 56 1.45 -5.84 -6.02
C TRP A 56 0.55 -4.87 -5.25
N TRP A 57 1.12 -3.96 -4.47
CA TRP A 57 0.36 -3.06 -3.62
C TRP A 57 -0.21 -1.84 -4.37
N LEU A 58 0.58 -1.22 -5.25
CA LEU A 58 0.18 0.00 -5.97
C LEU A 58 -1.10 -0.15 -6.80
N PRO A 59 -1.37 -1.27 -7.51
CA PRO A 59 -2.63 -1.46 -8.23
C PRO A 59 -3.88 -1.39 -7.34
N ILE A 60 -3.75 -1.60 -6.02
CA ILE A 60 -4.85 -1.50 -5.05
C ILE A 60 -4.81 -0.14 -4.34
N ALA A 61 -3.64 0.26 -3.87
CA ALA A 61 -3.43 1.49 -3.11
C ALA A 61 -3.79 2.75 -3.90
N ILE A 62 -3.48 2.78 -5.21
CA ILE A 62 -3.75 3.93 -6.07
C ILE A 62 -5.27 4.15 -6.23
N PRO A 63 -6.07 3.18 -6.72
CA PRO A 63 -7.52 3.36 -6.82
C PRO A 63 -8.20 3.71 -5.51
N VAL A 64 -7.82 3.05 -4.40
CA VAL A 64 -8.38 3.32 -3.06
C VAL A 64 -8.11 4.76 -2.63
N SER A 65 -6.89 5.25 -2.87
CA SER A 65 -6.50 6.63 -2.53
C SER A 65 -7.19 7.65 -3.42
N LEU A 66 -7.32 7.38 -4.72
CA LEU A 66 -8.06 8.23 -5.66
C LEU A 66 -9.55 8.33 -5.29
N LEU A 67 -10.18 7.20 -4.96
CA LEU A 67 -11.56 7.16 -4.51
C LEU A 67 -11.75 7.97 -3.21
N ALA A 68 -10.88 7.76 -2.22
CA ALA A 68 -10.93 8.52 -0.98
C ALA A 68 -10.76 10.03 -1.22
N ALA A 69 -9.81 10.42 -2.08
CA ALA A 69 -9.59 11.81 -2.46
C ALA A 69 -10.83 12.40 -3.15
N ALA A 70 -11.45 11.69 -4.09
CA ALA A 70 -12.69 12.10 -4.74
C ALA A 70 -13.84 12.27 -3.73
N CYS A 71 -14.01 11.31 -2.81
CA CYS A 71 -15.01 11.40 -1.76
C CYS A 71 -14.77 12.59 -0.81
N MET A 72 -13.52 12.91 -0.49
CA MET A 72 -13.18 14.07 0.33
C MET A 72 -13.43 15.39 -0.42
N PHE A 73 -13.12 15.44 -1.72
CA PHE A 73 -13.38 16.60 -2.57
C PHE A 73 -14.89 16.88 -2.68
N LEU A 74 -15.69 15.84 -2.91
CA LEU A 74 -17.16 15.95 -2.99
C LEU A 74 -17.82 16.26 -1.65
N ASN A 75 -17.24 15.81 -0.52
CA ASN A 75 -17.71 16.17 0.83
C ASN A 75 -17.04 17.43 1.38
N ARG A 76 -16.37 18.23 0.55
CA ARG A 76 -15.90 19.54 0.98
C ARG A 76 -17.16 20.36 1.32
N PRO A 77 -17.28 20.91 2.54
CA PRO A 77 -18.35 21.86 2.81
C PRO A 77 -18.24 22.94 1.73
N ALA A 78 -19.31 23.16 0.97
CA ALA A 78 -19.36 24.30 0.06
C ALA A 78 -18.88 25.49 0.87
N ASP A 79 -17.78 26.10 0.43
CA ASP A 79 -17.30 27.34 1.02
C ASP A 79 -18.53 28.25 1.01
N ARG A 80 -19.12 28.47 2.18
CA ARG A 80 -20.19 29.42 2.41
C ARG A 80 -19.53 30.79 2.36
N PRO A 81 -19.86 31.62 1.37
CA PRO A 81 -20.41 32.93 1.60
C PRO A 81 -21.94 32.85 1.66
#